data_AF-A0A2A2K0J8-F1
#
_entry.id   AF-A0A2A2K0J8-F1
#
_cell.length_a   1.000
_cell.length_b   1.000
_cell.length_c   1.000
_cell.angle_alpha   90.00
_cell.angle_beta   90.00
_cell.angle_gamma   90.00
#
_symmetry.space_group_name_H-M   'P 1'
#
loop_
_entity.id
_entity.type
_entity.pdbx_description
1 polymer ?
#
loop_
_entity_poly.entity_id
_entity_poly.type
_entity_poly.pdbx_seq_one_letter_code
_entity_poly.pdbx_strand_id
1 'polypeptide(L)'
;MTIQGWGLILAFVAVLLALVKPVGLWLFALYEGRRTPLHAVLGPVERRFYRLSGIDPAEEQGWRRYAVHMLLFNIALMLFTYAVLRLQAVLPLNPLHYAGVGADGAFNTAISFTTNTNWQ
;
A
#
# COMPACT_ATOMS: atom_id res chain seq x y z
N MET A 1 -11.16 -35.76 -5.35
CA MET A 1 -11.31 -34.45 -6.02
C MET A 1 -12.74 -34.33 -6.53
N THR A 2 -13.53 -33.37 -6.03
CA THR A 2 -14.94 -33.21 -6.40
C THR A 2 -15.08 -32.33 -7.63
N ILE A 3 -16.18 -32.48 -8.40
CA ILE A 3 -16.50 -31.63 -9.56
C ILE A 3 -16.58 -30.15 -9.15
N GLN A 4 -17.08 -29.86 -7.94
CA GLN A 4 -17.13 -28.52 -7.36
C GLN A 4 -15.74 -27.91 -7.19
N GLY A 5 -14.76 -28.68 -6.72
CA GLY A 5 -13.38 -28.21 -6.57
C GLY A 5 -12.75 -27.84 -7.91
N TRP A 6 -12.93 -28.67 -8.94
CA TRP A 6 -12.48 -28.37 -10.30
C TRP A 6 -13.18 -27.13 -10.89
N GLY A 7 -14.48 -26.98 -10.64
CA GLY A 7 -15.24 -25.79 -11.05
C GLY A 7 -14.69 -24.51 -10.46
N LEU A 8 -14.36 -24.50 -9.16
CA LEU A 8 -13.77 -23.34 -8.48
C LEU A 8 -12.39 -22.98 -9.04
N ILE A 9 -11.52 -23.96 -9.28
CA ILE A 9 -10.19 -23.72 -9.84
C ILE A 9 -10.31 -23.11 -11.24
N LEU A 10 -11.17 -23.66 -12.10
CA LEU A 10 -11.38 -23.15 -13.45
C LEU A 10 -11.97 -21.73 -13.44
N ALA A 11 -12.96 -21.48 -12.58
CA ALA A 11 -13.55 -20.15 -12.43
C ALA A 11 -12.50 -19.13 -11.94
N PHE A 12 -11.70 -19.49 -10.93
CA PHE A 12 -10.64 -18.62 -10.42
C PHE A 12 -9.62 -18.28 -11.51
N VAL A 13 -9.11 -19.28 -12.23
CA VAL A 13 -8.13 -19.07 -13.31
C VAL A 13 -8.74 -18.24 -14.44
N ALA A 14 -9.98 -18.50 -14.83
CA ALA A 14 -10.65 -17.74 -15.87
C ALA A 14 -10.80 -16.25 -15.51
N VAL A 15 -11.25 -15.96 -14.28
CA VAL A 15 -11.37 -14.58 -13.77
C VAL A 15 -10.00 -13.91 -13.68
N LEU A 16 -8.99 -14.62 -13.16
CA LEU A 16 -7.63 -14.11 -13.08
C LEU A 16 -7.11 -13.70 -14.46
N LEU A 17 -7.16 -14.61 -15.44
CA LEU A 17 -6.68 -14.34 -16.81
C LEU A 17 -7.47 -13.22 -17.50
N ALA A 18 -8.79 -13.15 -17.26
CA ALA A 18 -9.62 -12.06 -17.76
C ALA A 18 -9.19 -10.70 -17.21
N LEU A 19 -8.69 -10.63 -15.96
CA LEU A 19 -8.22 -9.40 -15.32
C LEU A 19 -6.76 -9.05 -15.63
N VAL A 20 -5.89 -10.03 -15.91
CA VAL A 20 -4.46 -9.80 -16.19
C VAL A 20 -4.28 -8.78 -17.32
N LYS A 21 -4.97 -8.95 -18.45
CA LYS A 21 -4.79 -8.07 -19.62
C LYS A 21 -5.25 -6.62 -19.38
N PRO A 22 -6.49 -6.34 -18.92
CA PRO A 22 -6.93 -4.96 -18.70
C PRO A 22 -6.10 -4.26 -17.61
N VAL A 23 -5.82 -4.93 -16.50
CA VAL A 23 -5.02 -4.35 -15.41
C VAL A 23 -3.57 -4.12 -15.86
N GLY A 24 -2.98 -5.08 -16.57
CA GLY A 24 -1.62 -4.96 -17.09
C GLY A 24 -1.46 -3.82 -18.09
N LEU A 25 -2.40 -3.67 -19.05
CA LEU A 25 -2.38 -2.56 -20.00
C LEU A 25 -2.56 -1.20 -19.30
N TRP A 26 -3.39 -1.15 -18.26
CA TRP A 26 -3.57 0.05 -17.46
C TRP A 26 -2.29 0.42 -16.69
N LEU A 27 -1.65 -0.54 -16.02
CA LEU A 27 -0.36 -0.33 -15.34
C LEU A 27 0.74 0.10 -16.32
N PHE A 28 0.80 -0.52 -17.49
CA PHE A 28 1.74 -0.13 -18.55
C PHE A 28 1.52 1.33 -18.99
N ALA A 29 0.27 1.73 -19.22
CA ALA A 29 -0.04 3.13 -19.54
C ALA A 29 0.32 4.10 -18.40
N LEU A 30 0.11 3.69 -17.16
CA LEU A 30 0.44 4.49 -15.98
C LEU A 30 1.95 4.70 -15.84
N TYR A 31 2.75 3.64 -15.96
CA TYR A 31 4.21 3.72 -15.85
C TYR A 31 4.87 4.45 -17.02
N GLU A 32 4.26 4.45 -18.20
CA GLU A 32 4.70 5.25 -19.35
C GLU A 32 4.29 6.73 -19.24
N GLY A 33 3.58 7.12 -18.16
CA GLY A 33 3.12 8.50 -17.96
C GLY A 33 1.97 8.93 -18.89
N ARG A 34 1.27 7.97 -19.52
CA ARG A 34 0.12 8.27 -20.38
C ARG A 34 -1.08 8.69 -19.55
N ARG A 35 -1.90 9.59 -20.10
CA ARG A 35 -3.17 9.98 -19.47
C ARG A 35 -4.14 8.80 -19.45
N THR A 36 -4.51 8.35 -18.25
CA THR A 36 -5.54 7.33 -18.06
C THR A 36 -6.89 7.98 -17.75
N PRO A 37 -8.04 7.30 -17.96
CA PRO A 37 -9.36 7.85 -17.62
C PRO A 37 -9.48 8.33 -16.16
N LEU A 38 -8.78 7.66 -15.23
CA LEU A 38 -8.72 8.04 -13.83
C LEU A 38 -8.08 9.42 -13.61
N HIS A 39 -7.17 9.86 -14.48
CA HIS A 39 -6.59 11.21 -14.39
C HIS A 39 -7.62 12.31 -14.64
N ALA A 40 -8.72 12.04 -15.36
CA ALA A 40 -9.78 13.03 -15.55
C ALA A 40 -10.47 13.38 -14.23
N VAL A 41 -10.63 12.39 -13.34
CA VAL A 41 -11.32 12.55 -12.05
C VAL A 41 -10.33 12.85 -10.92
N LEU A 42 -9.21 12.11 -10.85
CA LEU A 42 -8.24 12.20 -9.76
C LEU A 42 -7.10 13.18 -10.03
N GLY A 43 -6.83 13.55 -11.28
CA GLY A 43 -5.74 14.45 -11.64
C GLY A 43 -5.77 15.81 -10.94
N PRO A 44 -6.93 16.46 -10.71
CA PRO A 44 -6.99 17.70 -9.93
C PRO A 44 -6.59 17.50 -8.46
N VAL A 45 -6.93 16.35 -7.88
CA VAL A 45 -6.59 16.00 -6.48
C VAL A 45 -5.10 15.71 -6.37
N GLU A 46 -4.57 14.90 -7.29
CA GLU A 46 -3.15 14.57 -7.41
C GLU A 46 -2.28 15.84 -7.54
N ARG A 47 -2.63 16.76 -8.45
CA ARG A 47 -1.90 18.03 -8.61
C ARG A 47 -1.95 18.92 -7.37
N ARG A 48 -3.00 18.82 -6.55
CA ARG A 48 -3.07 19.54 -5.27
C ARG A 48 -2.10 18.92 -4.27
N PHE A 49 -2.06 17.60 -4.15
CA PHE A 49 -1.10 16.92 -3.29
C PHE A 49 0.34 17.20 -3.71
N TYR A 50 0.67 17.10 -5.00
CA TYR A 50 2.02 17.44 -5.48
C TYR A 50 2.43 18.86 -5.13
N ARG A 51 1.54 19.83 -5.33
CA ARG A 51 1.81 21.23 -4.99
C ARG A 51 1.96 21.45 -3.49
N LEU A 52 1.12 20.84 -2.66
CA LEU A 52 1.19 20.96 -1.20
C LEU A 52 2.44 20.31 -0.63
N SER A 53 2.90 19.22 -1.26
CA SER A 53 4.11 18.51 -0.88
C SER A 53 5.39 19.06 -1.54
N GLY A 54 5.27 20.07 -2.41
CA GLY A 54 6.41 20.63 -3.17
C GLY A 54 7.05 19.64 -4.15
N ILE A 55 6.31 18.65 -4.63
CA ILE A 55 6.77 17.62 -5.56
C ILE A 55 6.55 18.09 -7.00
N ASP A 56 7.61 18.07 -7.81
CA ASP A 56 7.50 18.19 -9.26
C ASP A 56 7.34 16.79 -9.89
N PRO A 57 6.17 16.45 -10.46
CA PRO A 57 5.97 15.14 -11.09
C PRO A 57 6.76 14.97 -12.40
N ALA A 58 7.33 16.03 -12.98
CA ALA A 58 8.17 15.94 -14.18
C ALA A 58 9.64 15.66 -13.85
N GLU A 59 10.06 15.76 -12.59
CA GLU A 59 11.43 15.51 -12.17
C GLU A 59 11.66 14.00 -11.99
N GLU A 60 12.55 13.43 -12.80
CA GLU A 60 12.96 12.03 -12.64
C GLU A 60 13.84 11.83 -11.40
N GLN A 61 13.62 10.73 -10.69
CA GLN A 61 14.46 10.33 -9.56
C GLN A 61 15.50 9.29 -9.98
N GLY A 62 16.77 9.60 -9.79
CA GLY A 62 17.83 8.59 -9.89
C GLY A 62 17.68 7.49 -8.84
N TRP A 63 18.18 6.28 -9.15
CA TRP A 63 17.98 5.09 -8.32
C TRP A 63 18.41 5.25 -6.85
N ARG A 64 19.49 6.00 -6.58
CA ARG A 64 19.97 6.25 -5.20
C ARG A 64 18.95 7.05 -4.40
N ARG A 65 18.43 8.13 -5.00
CA ARG A 65 17.43 9.00 -4.38
C ARG A 65 16.13 8.22 -4.14
N TYR A 66 15.71 7.45 -5.13
CA TYR A 66 14.55 6.57 -5.00
C TYR A 66 14.69 5.57 -3.85
N ALA A 67 15.81 4.84 -3.79
CA ALA A 67 16.06 3.85 -2.74
C ALA A 67 16.08 4.48 -1.34
N VAL A 68 16.75 5.62 -1.17
CA VAL A 68 16.79 6.33 0.11
C VAL A 68 15.40 6.83 0.50
N HIS A 69 14.65 7.45 -0.41
CA HIS A 69 13.28 7.90 -0.13
C HIS A 69 12.38 6.74 0.28
N MET A 70 12.46 5.61 -0.44
CA MET A 70 11.69 4.41 -0.13
C MET A 70 12.02 3.90 1.28
N LEU A 71 13.30 3.82 1.65
CA LEU A 71 13.72 3.36 2.98
C LEU A 71 13.27 4.31 4.08
N LEU A 72 13.46 5.62 3.91
CA LEU A 72 13.03 6.62 4.88
C LEU A 72 11.51 6.60 5.09
N PHE A 73 10.74 6.48 4.00
CA PHE A 73 9.28 6.38 4.08
C PHE A 73 8.85 5.12 4.84
N ASN A 74 9.46 3.97 4.56
CA ASN A 74 9.17 2.74 5.29
C ASN A 74 9.53 2.83 6.77
N ILE A 75 10.70 3.40 7.12
CA ILE A 75 11.07 3.62 8.52
C ILE A 75 10.06 4.54 9.22
N ALA A 76 9.63 5.63 8.56
CA ALA A 76 8.63 6.54 9.12
C ALA A 76 7.29 5.82 9.37
N LEU A 77 6.80 5.01 8.42
CA LEU A 77 5.58 4.22 8.59
C LEU A 77 5.71 3.14 9.66
N MET A 78 6.87 2.48 9.76
CA MET A 78 7.16 1.51 10.81
C MET A 78 7.08 2.17 12.19
N LEU A 79 7.75 3.31 12.37
CA LEU A 79 7.72 4.06 13.63
C LEU A 79 6.32 4.59 13.96
N PHE A 80 5.58 5.07 12.95
CA PHE A 80 4.19 5.47 13.10
C PHE A 80 3.33 4.29 13.58
N THR A 81 3.43 3.14 12.94
CA THR A 81 2.68 1.93 13.31
C THR A 81 3.04 1.46 14.72
N TYR A 82 4.33 1.44 15.05
CA TYR A 82 4.81 1.14 16.40
C TYR A 82 4.20 2.09 17.44
N ALA A 83 4.20 3.40 17.17
CA ALA A 83 3.61 4.40 18.05
C ALA A 83 2.10 4.18 18.21
N VAL A 84 1.36 3.88 17.13
CA VAL A 84 -0.07 3.55 17.20
C VAL A 84 -0.33 2.36 18.13
N LEU A 85 0.44 1.28 18.00
CA LEU A 85 0.28 0.08 18.82
C LEU A 85 0.65 0.32 20.29
N ARG A 86 1.70 1.10 20.56
CA ARG A 86 2.12 1.46 21.92
C ARG A 86 1.15 2.42 22.60
N LEU A 87 0.54 3.32 21.83
CA LEU A 87 -0.40 4.33 22.31
C LEU A 87 -1.86 3.90 22.15
N GLN A 88 -2.14 2.66 21.78
CA GLN A 88 -3.51 2.15 21.54
C GLN A 88 -4.48 2.42 22.71
N ALA A 89 -3.98 2.45 23.95
CA ALA A 89 -4.78 2.74 25.13
C ALA A 89 -5.33 4.18 25.18
N VAL A 90 -4.63 5.15 24.60
CA VAL A 90 -4.99 6.58 24.65
C VAL A 90 -5.55 7.12 23.33
N LEU A 91 -5.44 6.33 22.25
CA LEU A 91 -5.99 6.71 20.96
C LEU A 91 -7.52 6.61 20.95
N PRO A 92 -8.20 7.47 20.17
CA PRO A 92 -9.64 7.34 19.94
C PRO A 92 -9.95 6.03 19.21
N LEU A 93 -11.22 5.62 19.20
CA LEU A 93 -11.69 4.38 18.55
C LEU A 93 -11.27 3.07 19.27
N ASN A 94 -11.18 3.12 20.60
CA ASN A 94 -10.95 1.95 21.46
C ASN A 94 -12.14 1.67 22.40
N PRO A 95 -13.31 1.23 21.87
CA PRO A 95 -14.51 1.00 22.69
C PRO A 95 -14.36 -0.15 23.70
N LEU A 96 -13.41 -1.05 23.46
CA LEU A 96 -13.11 -2.18 24.34
C LEU A 96 -11.98 -1.87 25.34
N HIS A 97 -11.48 -0.63 25.35
CA HIS A 97 -10.44 -0.15 26.28
C HIS A 97 -9.20 -1.05 26.36
N TYR A 98 -8.77 -1.59 25.20
CA TYR A 98 -7.54 -2.37 25.12
C TYR A 98 -6.33 -1.55 25.58
N ALA A 99 -5.44 -2.20 26.33
CA ALA A 99 -4.15 -1.63 26.68
C ALA A 99 -3.24 -1.48 25.45
N GLY A 100 -2.15 -0.70 25.59
CA GLY A 100 -1.10 -0.65 24.58
C GLY A 100 -0.40 -2.00 24.44
N VAL A 101 -0.11 -2.40 23.20
CA VAL A 101 0.60 -3.66 22.92
C VAL A 101 2.01 -3.60 23.52
N GLY A 102 2.51 -4.70 24.08
CA GLY A 102 3.88 -4.83 24.60
C GLY A 102 4.95 -4.38 23.60
N ALA A 103 6.10 -3.92 24.08
CA ALA A 103 7.12 -3.31 23.22
C ALA A 103 7.68 -4.28 22.16
N ASP A 104 7.86 -5.53 22.55
CA ASP A 104 8.26 -6.67 21.71
C ASP A 104 7.20 -6.99 20.65
N GLY A 105 5.93 -7.15 21.06
CA GLY A 105 4.82 -7.41 20.14
C GLY A 105 4.60 -6.27 19.16
N ALA A 106 4.57 -5.03 19.65
CA ALA A 106 4.38 -3.84 18.82
C ALA A 106 5.51 -3.68 17.78
N PHE A 107 6.76 -4.00 18.16
CA PHE A 107 7.89 -3.94 17.24
C PHE A 107 7.82 -5.03 16.17
N ASN A 108 7.51 -6.27 16.55
CA ASN A 108 7.34 -7.37 15.62
C ASN A 108 6.23 -7.08 14.60
N THR A 109 5.06 -6.64 15.07
CA THR A 109 3.94 -6.27 14.21
C THR A 109 4.29 -5.10 13.29
N ALA A 110 4.89 -4.02 13.82
CA ALA A 110 5.24 -2.87 13.00
C ALA A 110 6.23 -3.21 11.87
N ILE A 111 7.26 -4.02 12.15
CA ILE A 111 8.19 -4.50 11.12
C ILE A 111 7.46 -5.40 10.13
N SER A 112 6.70 -6.38 10.62
CA SER A 112 5.98 -7.36 9.80
C SER A 112 5.07 -6.70 8.76
N PHE A 113 4.33 -5.66 9.15
CA PHE A 113 3.49 -4.89 8.23
C PHE A 113 4.31 -4.02 7.27
N THR A 114 5.39 -3.39 7.76
CA THR A 114 6.28 -2.57 6.92
C THR A 114 6.98 -3.42 5.85
N THR A 115 7.37 -4.66 6.18
CA THR A 115 8.01 -5.60 5.26
C THR A 115 6.99 -6.39 4.42
N ASN A 116 5.70 -6.04 4.49
CA ASN A 116 4.60 -6.71 3.78
C ASN A 116 4.58 -8.24 4.03
N THR A 117 5.06 -8.67 5.19
CA THR A 117 5.04 -10.07 5.64
C THR A 117 3.70 -10.41 6.28
N ASN A 118 3.15 -9.46 7.04
CA ASN A 118 1.86 -9.59 7.74
C ASN A 118 1.77 -10.86 8.62
N TRP A 119 2.90 -11.23 9.22
CA TRP A 119 2.97 -12.16 10.36
C TRP A 119 2.13 -11.65 11.52
N GLN A 120 1.28 -12.54 12.04
CA GLN A 120 0.39 -12.35 13.18
C GLN A 120 0.48 -13.55 14.12
#